data_AF-A0A7R9L6V7-F1
#
_entry.id   AF-A0A7R9L6V7-F1
#
_cell.length_a   1.000
_cell.length_b   1.000
_cell.length_c   1.000
_cell.angle_alpha   90.00
_cell.angle_beta   90.00
_cell.angle_gamma   90.00
#
_symmetry.space_group_name_H-M   'P 1'
#
loop_
_entity.id
_entity.type
_entity.pdbx_description
1 polymer ?
#
loop_
_entity_poly.entity_id
_entity_poly.type
_entity_poly.pdbx_seq_one_letter_code
_entity_poly.pdbx_strand_id
1 'polypeptide(L)' 'MIKIRFCVPDSVYDNCVRMSDNVPGTFSCINARDKYDCMRLLERDEADIVNLDAEDLYLAGRLYALEPFIVEEFNGS' A
#
# COMPACT_ATOMS: atom_id res chain seq x y z
N MET A 1 -5.86 19.06 6.48
CA MET A 1 -5.25 17.96 7.25
C MET A 1 -4.85 16.89 6.25
N ILE A 2 -3.57 16.56 6.15
CA ILE A 2 -3.05 15.61 5.14
C ILE A 2 -3.31 14.20 5.67
N LYS A 3 -3.90 13.33 4.84
CA LYS A 3 -4.26 11.94 5.18
C LYS A 3 -3.62 11.01 4.16
N ILE A 4 -2.81 10.06 4.62
CA ILE A 4 -2.12 9.10 3.74
C ILE A 4 -3.15 8.13 3.14
N ARG A 5 -3.04 7.81 1.86
CA ARG A 5 -3.87 6.87 1.11
C ARG A 5 -3.14 5.54 0.97
N PHE A 6 -3.46 4.58 1.84
CA PHE A 6 -2.99 3.20 1.73
C PHE A 6 -3.75 2.50 0.60
N CYS A 7 -3.06 2.12 -0.46
CA CYS A 7 -3.62 1.23 -1.46
C CYS A 7 -3.48 -0.22 -1.01
N VAL A 8 -4.58 -0.97 -1.10
CA VAL A 8 -4.62 -2.38 -0.75
C VAL A 8 -5.41 -3.19 -1.79
N PRO A 9 -5.01 -4.44 -2.06
CA PRO A 9 -5.81 -5.34 -2.89
C PRO A 9 -7.20 -5.59 -2.31
N ASP A 10 -8.15 -5.89 -3.18
CA ASP A 10 -9.55 -6.17 -2.81
C ASP A 10 -9.68 -7.24 -1.71
N SER A 11 -8.83 -8.26 -1.76
CA SER A 11 -8.79 -9.36 -0.79
C SER A 11 -8.57 -8.94 0.67
N VAL A 12 -8.02 -7.75 0.91
CA VAL A 12 -7.69 -7.25 2.27
C VAL A 12 -8.27 -5.86 2.54
N TYR A 13 -9.11 -5.33 1.64
CA TYR A 13 -9.66 -3.99 1.75
C TYR A 13 -10.45 -3.78 3.05
N ASP A 14 -11.31 -4.72 3.42
CA ASP A 14 -12.09 -4.63 4.65
C ASP A 14 -11.21 -4.57 5.92
N ASN A 15 -10.07 -5.28 5.90
CA ASN A 15 -9.12 -5.22 7.01
C ASN A 15 -8.46 -3.84 7.11
N CYS A 16 -8.11 -3.23 5.98
CA CYS A 16 -7.59 -1.86 5.94
C CYS A 16 -8.59 -0.86 6.53
N VAL A 17 -9.87 -0.96 6.14
CA VAL A 17 -10.92 -0.07 6.64
C VAL A 17 -11.05 -0.21 8.17
N ARG A 18 -11.14 -1.45 8.67
CA ARG A 18 -11.17 -1.73 10.11
C ARG A 18 -9.94 -1.18 10.85
N MET A 19 -8.76 -1.23 10.25
CA MET A 19 -7.57 -0.61 10.83
C MET A 19 -7.69 0.92 10.85
N SER A 20 -8.21 1.53 9.79
CA SER A 20 -8.37 2.98 9.69
C SER A 20 -9.38 3.55 10.72
N ASP A 21 -10.41 2.76 11.06
CA ASP A 21 -11.39 3.12 12.08
C ASP A 21 -10.80 3.18 13.49
N ASN A 22 -9.75 2.40 13.77
CA ASN A 22 -9.07 2.41 15.07
C ASN A 22 -8.11 3.60 15.24
N VAL A 23 -7.73 4.26 14.15
CA VAL A 23 -6.86 5.46 14.17
C VAL A 23 -7.41 6.57 13.26
N PRO A 24 -8.59 7.15 13.60
CA PRO A 24 -9.30 8.06 12.72
C PRO A 24 -8.47 9.27 12.30
N GLY A 25 -8.55 9.62 11.01
CA GLY A 25 -7.86 10.79 10.45
C GLY A 25 -6.38 10.59 10.12
N THR A 26 -5.79 9.43 10.45
CA THR A 26 -4.37 9.12 10.15
C THR A 26 -4.15 8.72 8.70
N PHE A 27 -4.93 7.74 8.21
CA PHE A 27 -4.84 7.24 6.83
C PHE A 27 -6.20 6.76 6.32
N SER A 28 -6.35 6.62 5.00
CA SER A 28 -7.52 6.09 4.29
C SER A 28 -7.11 4.92 3.41
N CYS A 29 -8.08 4.09 3.04
CA CYS A 29 -7.87 2.93 2.19
C CYS A 29 -8.35 3.20 0.77
N ILE A 30 -7.53 2.82 -0.22
CA ILE A 30 -7.86 2.79 -1.64
C ILE A 30 -7.93 1.31 -2.04
N ASN A 31 -9.06 0.89 -2.60
CA ASN A 31 -9.25 -0.46 -3.11
C ASN A 31 -8.66 -0.55 -4.52
N ALA A 32 -7.88 -1.60 -4.78
CA ALA A 32 -7.39 -1.94 -6.10
C ALA A 32 -7.61 -3.43 -6.40
N ARG A 33 -7.61 -3.80 -7.67
CA ARG A 33 -7.82 -5.20 -8.07
C ARG A 33 -6.73 -6.13 -7.52
N ASP A 34 -5.48 -5.68 -7.54
CA ASP A 34 -4.30 -6.41 -7.13
C ASP A 34 -3.16 -5.44 -6.78
N LYS A 35 -2.02 -5.98 -6.32
CA LYS A 35 -0.84 -5.16 -5.95
C LYS A 35 -0.29 -4.34 -7.13
N TYR A 36 -0.35 -4.85 -8.35
CA TYR A 36 0.14 -4.14 -9.55
C TYR A 36 -0.74 -2.97 -9.92
N ASP A 37 -2.05 -3.11 -9.70
CA ASP A 37 -2.99 -2.00 -9.85
C ASP A 37 -2.72 -0.92 -8.79
N CYS A 38 -2.41 -1.30 -7.55
CA CYS A 38 -1.93 -0.34 -6.55
C CYS A 38 -0.67 0.40 -7.00
N MET A 39 0.35 -0.30 -7.51
CA MET A 39 1.57 0.37 -7.99
C MET A 39 1.26 1.41 -9.08
N ARG A 40 0.32 1.12 -9.98
CA ARG A 40 -0.14 2.05 -11.01
C ARG A 40 -0.91 3.25 -10.43
N LEU A 41 -1.73 3.04 -9.41
CA LEU A 41 -2.43 4.12 -8.72
C LEU A 41 -1.44 5.05 -8.00
N LEU A 42 -0.36 4.51 -7.42
CA LEU A 42 0.70 5.32 -6.82
C LEU A 42 1.44 6.15 -7.88
N GLU A 43 1.82 5.55 -9.01
CA GLU A 43 2.46 6.26 -10.13
C GLU A 43 1.61 7.44 -10.64
N ARG A 44 0.27 7.33 -10.55
CA ARG A 44 -0.69 8.36 -10.96
C ARG A 44 -1.07 9.34 -9.85
N ASP A 45 -0.45 9.24 -8.67
CA ASP A 45 -0.77 10.04 -7.50
C ASP A 45 -2.24 9.88 -7.05
N GLU A 46 -2.83 8.69 -7.27
CA GLU A 46 -4.18 8.31 -6.83
C GLU A 46 -4.16 7.57 -5.47
N ALA A 47 -3.00 7.05 -5.07
CA ALA A 47 -2.70 6.54 -3.73
C ALA A 47 -1.25 6.86 -3.34
N ASP A 48 -0.90 6.70 -2.06
CA ASP A 48 0.39 7.16 -1.53
C ASP A 48 1.34 6.00 -1.20
N ILE A 49 0.83 4.89 -0.66
CA ILE A 49 1.65 3.73 -0.30
C ILE A 49 0.96 2.40 -0.58
N VAL A 50 1.75 1.34 -0.70
CA VAL A 50 1.30 -0.05 -0.84
C VAL A 50 2.27 -0.98 -0.12
N ASN A 51 1.76 -2.06 0.48
CA ASN A 51 2.59 -3.13 1.03
C ASN A 51 2.90 -4.17 -0.06
N LEU A 52 4.17 -4.50 -0.23
CA LEU A 52 4.69 -5.35 -1.30
C LEU A 52 5.61 -6.43 -0.72
N ASP A 53 5.56 -7.62 -1.32
CA ASP A 53 6.48 -8.69 -0.96
C ASP A 53 7.85 -8.43 -1.60
N ALA A 54 8.89 -9.10 -1.11
CA ALA A 54 10.26 -8.92 -1.63
C ALA A 54 10.37 -9.17 -3.15
N GLU A 55 9.56 -10.08 -3.69
CA GLU A 55 9.50 -10.40 -5.12
C GLU A 55 8.85 -9.28 -5.97
N ASP A 56 7.93 -8.52 -5.38
CA ASP A 56 7.22 -7.42 -6.04
C ASP A 56 8.06 -6.13 -6.12
N LEU A 57 9.02 -5.96 -5.20
CA LEU A 57 9.82 -4.73 -5.08
C LEU A 57 10.63 -4.42 -6.34
N TYR A 58 11.17 -5.45 -7.01
CA TYR A 58 11.90 -5.26 -8.27
C TYR A 58 10.99 -4.64 -9.34
N LEU A 59 9.76 -5.14 -9.47
CA LEU A 59 8.79 -4.64 -10.44
C LEU A 59 8.31 -3.23 -10.08
N ALA A 60 8.06 -2.97 -8.80
CA ALA A 60 7.66 -1.67 -8.29
C ALA A 60 8.67 -0.56 -8.65
N GLY A 61 9.97 -0.80 -8.39
CA GLY A 61 11.01 0.17 -8.74
C GLY A 61 11.25 0.25 -10.24
N ARG A 62 11.25 -0.88 -10.96
CA ARG A 62 11.61 -0.92 -12.38
C ARG A 62 10.53 -0.39 -13.31
N LEU A 63 9.26 -0.64 -13.00
CA LEU A 63 8.13 -0.35 -13.90
C LEU A 63 7.30 0.85 -13.46
N TYR A 64 7.30 1.19 -12.17
CA TYR A 64 6.43 2.22 -11.60
C TYR A 64 7.20 3.32 -10.85
N ALA A 65 8.54 3.29 -10.91
CA ALA A 65 9.44 4.25 -10.25
C ALA A 65 9.15 4.43 -8.74
N LEU A 66 8.71 3.35 -8.07
CA LEU A 66 8.44 3.37 -6.64
C LEU A 66 9.72 3.07 -5.84
N GLU A 67 9.83 3.66 -4.66
CA GLU A 67 10.96 3.46 -3.75
C GLU A 67 10.48 2.83 -2.42
N PRO A 68 11.18 1.80 -1.91
CA PRO A 68 10.87 1.26 -0.59
C PRO A 68 11.30 2.24 0.50
N PHE A 69 10.45 2.46 1.49
CA PHE A 69 10.73 3.38 2.62
C PHE A 69 10.61 2.73 4.01
N ILE A 70 9.90 1.60 4.11
CA ILE A 70 9.76 0.76 5.33
C ILE A 70 9.89 -0.71 4.91
N VAL A 71 10.47 -1.53 5.79
CA VAL A 71 10.56 -2.99 5.64
C VAL A 71 9.97 -3.66 6.89
N GLU A 72 9.22 -4.73 6.68
CA GLU A 72 8.75 -5.59 7.78
C GLU A 72 9.91 -6.51 8.23
N GLU A 73 10.36 -6.35 9.47
CA GLU A 73 11.34 -7.25 10.07
C GLU A 73 10.64 -8.42 10.75
N PHE A 74 10.89 -9.63 10.24
CA PHE A 74 10.42 -10.88 10.85
C PHE A 74 11.52 -11.48 11.72
N ASN A 75 11.43 -11.30 13.04
CA ASN A 75 12.25 -12.05 13.98
C ASN A 75 11.70 -13.47 14.08
N GLY A 76 12.24 -14.37 13.25
CA GLY A 76 11.89 -15.79 13.28
C GLY A 76 11.98 -16.35 14.69
N SER A 77 10.86 -16.89 15.18
CA SER A 77 10.77 -17.69 16.41
C SER A 77 10.70 -19.16 16.03
#